data_AF-A0A822BNQ6-F1
#
_entry.id   AF-A0A822BNQ6-F1
#
_cell.length_a   1.000
_cell.length_b   1.000
_cell.length_c   1.000
_cell.angle_alpha   90.00
_cell.angle_beta   90.00
_cell.angle_gamma   90.00
#
_symmetry.space_group_name_H-M   'P 1'
#
loop_
_entity.id
_entity.type
_entity.pdbx_description
1 polymer ?
#
loop_
_entity_poly.entity_id
_entity_poly.type
_entity_poly.pdbx_seq_one_letter_code
_entity_poly.pdbx_strand_id
1 'polypeptide(L)'
;LYVQENTVRNGSFSDDMVIMDDEDPQLFRRTGIIAAFDSLERAKNYFDELLIPFSSLPSNTRSSTTSRKLLYTHNRQTSYDSSSIEKPTPQFDQATNLIYVFIKDDVNLQQNFKLEDVFLEFVQSKNQVCAAKNIRRVTFSLAAKRQFPAYFTYRKRLDFEEDKIFRHLEPALAYQLELYRLRSFDIEFVPTSNHKVHIYLGKGKVHNKQNDTADYRLFARSIIRHSDLVTKETSYEYLQNEAERTLLEAMDELEIAFSHPLAKKTDCNHVFMCFVPTVCIEPSKVEESVREMVLRYGIRLWKLRILQAELKMTVRLTPDSEPMPFRAFMTYESGYHLDISLYREVTNQASGRTVFQTYNIGKPGPFEGRALHEPYLTKDQLQYKRFTAQSNSTTYVYDLPEMFRRALIVSWKQYLDLNKYKDQITPKDSFTCQELILDNTTQVNLNVSSSPVAPTSIPSTNITSTSSNATSASLQSSTSDTNDIANKLQQCG
;
A
#
# COMPACT_ATOMS: atom_id res chain seq x y z
N LEU A 1 -31.30 17.06 8.19
CA LEU A 1 -30.20 16.92 9.17
C LEU A 1 -30.30 15.52 9.77
N TYR A 2 -29.39 14.62 9.39
CA TYR A 2 -29.25 13.34 10.08
C TYR A 2 -28.04 13.49 11.01
N VAL A 3 -28.28 13.53 12.33
CA VAL A 3 -27.22 13.55 13.33
C VAL A 3 -26.97 12.10 13.69
N GLN A 4 -25.84 11.55 13.24
CA GLN A 4 -25.46 10.19 13.59
C GLN A 4 -24.51 10.25 14.79
N GLU A 5 -25.03 9.92 15.98
CA GLU A 5 -24.20 9.67 17.15
C GLU A 5 -23.61 8.27 17.06
N ASN A 6 -22.34 8.15 16.67
CA ASN A 6 -21.63 6.87 16.73
C ASN A 6 -20.84 6.78 18.04
N THR A 7 -21.31 5.95 18.98
CA THR A 7 -20.44 5.38 20.03
C THR A 7 -19.46 4.42 19.37
N VAL A 8 -18.18 4.79 19.35
CA VAL A 8 -17.12 3.95 18.79
C VAL A 8 -16.95 2.71 19.67
N ARG A 9 -17.27 1.53 19.15
CA ARG A 9 -16.52 0.32 19.48
C ARG A 9 -15.18 0.42 18.76
N ASN A 10 -14.09 0.35 19.52
CA ASN A 10 -12.72 0.46 19.02
C ASN A 10 -12.49 -0.45 17.81
N GLY A 11 -12.23 0.17 16.66
CA GLY A 11 -12.07 -0.53 15.39
C GLY A 11 -11.67 0.41 14.25
N SER A 12 -10.67 1.28 14.48
CA SER A 12 -10.01 2.05 13.43
C SER A 12 -8.68 2.57 14.00
N PHE A 13 -7.62 1.81 13.75
CA PHE A 13 -6.26 2.17 14.14
C PHE A 13 -5.71 3.23 13.18
N SER A 14 -5.66 4.48 13.64
CA SER A 14 -4.85 5.54 13.04
C SER A 14 -3.86 6.06 14.09
N ASP A 15 -2.58 5.81 13.82
CA ASP A 15 -1.31 6.42 14.26
C ASP A 15 -1.04 6.96 15.67
N ASP A 16 -1.98 7.07 16.60
CA ASP A 16 -1.65 7.48 17.98
C ASP A 16 -2.53 6.74 18.99
N MET A 17 -2.07 5.59 19.50
CA MET A 17 -2.57 5.09 20.78
C MET A 17 -1.43 4.52 21.61
N VAL A 18 -1.08 5.31 22.63
CA VAL A 18 -0.54 4.83 23.91
C VAL A 18 -1.65 4.04 24.59
N ILE A 19 -1.36 2.82 25.05
CA ILE A 19 -2.26 2.07 25.92
C ILE A 19 -2.36 2.85 27.23
N MET A 20 -3.52 3.43 27.51
CA MET A 20 -3.87 4.01 28.80
C MET A 20 -5.01 3.18 29.36
N ASP A 21 -4.69 2.29 30.29
CA ASP A 21 -5.69 1.66 31.15
C ASP A 21 -6.19 2.71 32.17
N ASP A 22 -7.51 2.75 32.36
CA ASP A 22 -8.28 3.59 33.30
C ASP A 22 -8.58 5.07 32.95
N GLU A 23 -9.25 5.37 31.83
CA GLU A 23 -9.87 6.70 31.60
C GLU A 23 -11.37 6.63 31.18
N ASP A 24 -12.13 7.64 31.59
CA ASP A 24 -13.59 7.81 31.49
C ASP A 24 -14.11 7.77 30.02
N PRO A 25 -15.12 6.94 29.67
CA PRO A 25 -15.64 6.80 28.29
C PRO A 25 -16.11 8.10 27.61
N GLN A 26 -16.36 9.16 28.38
CA GLN A 26 -16.76 10.46 27.84
C GLN A 26 -15.61 11.28 27.23
N LEU A 27 -14.35 10.91 27.47
CA LEU A 27 -13.21 11.73 27.05
C LEU A 27 -12.97 11.77 25.52
N PHE A 28 -13.49 10.79 24.77
CA PHE A 28 -13.19 10.60 23.35
C PHE A 28 -14.42 10.52 22.42
N ARG A 29 -15.51 11.24 22.73
CA ARG A 29 -16.69 11.25 21.87
C ARG A 29 -16.41 12.02 20.57
N ARG A 30 -16.54 11.36 19.42
CA ARG A 30 -16.46 11.97 18.10
C ARG A 30 -17.87 12.19 17.57
N THR A 31 -18.24 13.43 17.28
CA THR A 31 -19.55 13.77 16.70
C THR A 31 -19.40 14.10 15.23
N GLY A 32 -20.26 13.52 14.38
CA GLY A 32 -20.31 13.79 12.95
C GLY A 32 -21.68 14.29 12.53
N ILE A 33 -21.72 15.32 11.68
CA ILE A 33 -22.96 15.79 11.03
C ILE A 33 -22.88 15.50 9.55
N ILE A 34 -23.95 14.91 9.02
CA ILE A 34 -24.16 14.71 7.59
C ILE A 34 -25.35 15.57 7.16
N ALA A 35 -25.12 16.43 6.18
CA ALA A 35 -26.13 17.27 5.56
C ALA A 35 -26.11 17.09 4.05
N ALA A 36 -27.28 17.20 3.42
CA ALA A 36 -27.43 17.13 1.98
C ALA A 36 -28.21 18.37 1.50
N PHE A 37 -27.77 18.96 0.41
CA PHE A 37 -28.33 20.17 -0.16
C PHE A 37 -28.52 20.02 -1.67
N ASP A 38 -29.51 20.73 -2.19
CA ASP A 38 -29.81 20.73 -3.64
C ASP A 38 -28.85 21.63 -4.45
N SER A 39 -28.15 22.57 -3.80
CA SER A 39 -27.20 23.50 -4.44
C SER A 39 -26.11 23.93 -3.46
N LEU A 40 -25.00 24.44 -4.01
CA LEU A 40 -23.90 24.99 -3.21
C LEU A 40 -24.31 26.24 -2.44
N GLU A 41 -25.11 27.12 -3.04
CA GLU A 41 -25.59 28.34 -2.37
C GLU A 41 -26.41 28.02 -1.12
N ARG A 42 -27.29 27.01 -1.21
CA ARG A 42 -28.06 26.54 -0.06
C ARG A 42 -27.12 25.94 0.99
N ALA A 43 -26.13 25.15 0.59
CA ALA A 43 -25.13 24.62 1.53
C ALA A 43 -24.40 25.75 2.28
N LYS A 44 -24.01 26.84 1.59
CA LYS A 44 -23.35 28.01 2.20
C LYS A 44 -24.26 28.71 3.22
N ASN A 45 -25.52 28.94 2.88
CA ASN A 45 -26.48 29.66 3.73
C ASN A 45 -26.80 28.92 5.03
N TYR A 46 -26.89 27.59 4.99
CA TYR A 46 -27.25 26.76 6.14
C TYR A 46 -26.04 26.16 6.87
N PHE A 47 -24.80 26.47 6.44
CA PHE A 47 -23.60 25.87 7.03
C PHE A 47 -23.41 26.25 8.50
N ASP A 48 -23.72 27.50 8.87
CA ASP A 48 -23.61 27.96 10.26
C ASP A 48 -24.59 27.22 11.18
N GLU A 49 -25.75 26.81 10.68
CA GLU A 49 -26.70 25.98 11.44
C GLU A 49 -26.14 24.58 11.71
N LEU A 50 -25.33 24.03 10.79
CA LEU A 50 -24.63 22.76 11.01
C LEU A 50 -23.62 22.86 12.16
N LEU A 51 -23.14 24.07 12.49
CA LEU A 51 -22.16 24.28 13.55
C LEU A 51 -22.79 24.40 14.94
N ILE A 52 -24.10 24.71 15.02
CA ILE A 52 -24.81 24.92 16.29
C ILE A 52 -24.72 23.70 17.22
N PRO A 53 -24.95 22.44 16.77
CA PRO A 53 -24.93 21.28 17.67
C PRO A 53 -23.57 21.04 18.33
N PHE A 54 -22.46 21.52 17.74
CA PHE A 54 -21.13 21.39 18.34
C PHE A 54 -20.88 22.38 19.49
N SER A 55 -21.77 23.37 19.67
CA SER A 55 -21.68 24.39 20.72
C SER A 55 -22.12 23.88 22.10
N SER A 56 -23.02 22.89 22.12
CA SER A 56 -23.64 22.35 23.33
C SER A 56 -22.93 21.11 23.88
N LEU A 57 -21.91 20.60 23.16
CA LEU A 57 -21.06 19.54 23.67
C LEU A 57 -20.10 20.13 24.72
N PRO A 58 -20.01 19.56 25.93
CA PRO A 58 -19.08 20.05 26.94
C PRO A 58 -17.67 20.02 26.36
N SER A 59 -17.05 21.20 26.29
CA SER A 59 -15.64 21.33 25.97
C SER A 59 -14.90 20.59 27.09
N ASN A 60 -14.18 19.51 26.78
CA ASN A 60 -13.27 18.86 27.75
C ASN A 60 -12.03 19.73 27.99
N THR A 61 -12.24 20.99 28.37
CA THR A 61 -11.22 21.89 28.89
C THR A 61 -11.20 21.76 30.41
N ARG A 62 -10.71 20.64 30.92
CA ARG A 62 -10.11 20.63 32.27
C ARG A 62 -8.60 20.81 32.11
N SER A 63 -8.21 22.07 32.28
CA SER A 63 -6.86 22.42 32.70
C SER A 63 -6.58 21.76 34.06
N SER A 64 -5.74 20.74 34.08
CA SER A 64 -5.07 20.34 35.32
C SER A 64 -3.67 19.81 35.00
N THR A 65 -2.72 20.72 35.14
CA THR A 65 -1.39 20.54 35.74
C THR A 65 -1.09 19.12 36.22
N THR A 66 -0.54 18.27 35.35
CA THR A 66 0.45 17.26 35.75
C THR A 66 1.29 16.95 34.52
N SER A 67 2.53 17.45 34.51
CA SER A 67 3.56 17.05 33.57
C SER A 67 3.83 15.54 33.70
N ARG A 68 3.09 14.70 32.96
CA ARG A 68 3.45 13.28 32.80
C ARG A 68 4.26 13.16 31.51
N LYS A 69 5.58 13.00 31.68
CA LYS A 69 6.54 12.64 30.63
C LYS A 69 6.01 11.43 29.86
N LEU A 70 5.62 11.62 28.60
CA LEU A 70 5.49 10.54 27.63
C LEU A 70 6.91 10.06 27.28
N LEU A 71 7.27 8.88 27.76
CA LEU A 71 8.53 8.22 27.40
C LEU A 71 8.44 7.73 25.96
N TYR A 72 8.98 8.51 25.03
CA TYR A 72 9.38 8.02 23.72
C TYR A 72 10.64 7.16 23.91
N THR A 73 10.51 5.83 23.91
CA THR A 73 11.66 4.93 23.73
C THR A 73 12.05 4.92 22.25
N HIS A 74 12.83 5.92 21.85
CA HIS A 74 13.68 5.82 20.66
C HIS A 74 14.94 5.06 21.07
N ASN A 75 15.08 3.79 20.67
CA ASN A 75 16.38 3.13 20.70
C ASN A 75 17.26 3.72 19.59
N ARG A 76 17.88 4.86 19.89
CA ARG A 76 19.09 5.34 19.21
C ARG A 76 20.25 5.11 20.17
N GLN A 77 21.01 4.04 19.96
CA GLN A 77 22.38 3.98 20.44
C GLN A 77 23.22 4.91 19.58
N THR A 78 23.53 6.12 20.07
CA THR A 78 24.81 6.80 19.81
C THR A 78 25.09 7.76 20.96
N SER A 79 26.29 7.62 21.50
CA SER A 79 26.92 8.32 22.62
C SER A 79 27.10 9.84 22.42
N TYR A 80 26.97 10.60 23.54
CA TYR A 80 27.46 11.96 23.90
C TYR A 80 27.47 13.04 22.79
N ASP A 81 26.78 14.19 22.92
CA ASP A 81 27.19 15.26 23.84
C ASP A 81 26.05 16.25 24.18
N SER A 82 26.17 16.92 25.33
CA SER A 82 25.14 17.77 25.93
C SER A 82 25.22 19.23 25.46
N SER A 83 24.15 19.76 24.84
CA SER A 83 23.80 21.19 24.94
C SER A 83 22.34 21.43 24.53
N SER A 84 21.62 22.11 25.41
CA SER A 84 20.19 22.39 25.39
C SER A 84 19.80 23.37 24.30
N ILE A 85 19.08 22.88 23.29
CA ILE A 85 18.17 23.70 22.47
C ILE A 85 16.80 23.04 22.60
N GLU A 86 15.93 23.60 23.43
CA GLU A 86 14.53 23.21 23.53
C GLU A 86 13.85 23.45 22.18
N LYS A 87 13.60 22.38 21.42
CA LYS A 87 12.65 22.43 20.31
C LYS A 87 11.24 22.28 20.89
N PRO A 88 10.26 23.09 20.45
CA PRO A 88 8.90 23.00 20.97
C PRO A 88 8.30 21.63 20.62
N THR A 89 7.83 20.92 21.65
CA THR A 89 7.04 19.69 21.55
C THR A 89 5.73 19.99 20.81
N PRO A 90 5.32 19.21 19.80
CA PRO A 90 4.05 19.45 19.11
C PRO A 90 2.89 19.17 20.08
N GLN A 91 2.10 20.20 20.40
CA GLN A 91 0.80 20.05 21.07
C GLN A 91 -0.15 19.32 20.12
N PHE A 92 -0.66 18.15 20.52
CA PHE A 92 -1.71 17.46 19.79
C PHE A 92 -3.02 18.25 19.91
N ASP A 93 -3.36 19.00 18.87
CA ASP A 93 -4.64 19.70 18.75
C ASP A 93 -5.76 18.66 18.45
N GLN A 94 -6.43 18.19 19.50
CA GLN A 94 -7.42 17.10 19.46
C GLN A 94 -8.80 17.56 18.94
N ALA A 95 -8.85 18.20 17.77
CA ALA A 95 -10.15 18.37 17.11
C ALA A 95 -10.70 16.99 16.69
N THR A 96 -11.94 16.69 17.05
CA THR A 96 -12.57 15.38 16.86
C THR A 96 -13.79 15.39 15.94
N ASN A 97 -14.46 16.54 15.80
CA ASN A 97 -15.78 16.64 15.16
C ASN A 97 -15.69 16.65 13.63
N LEU A 98 -16.71 16.11 12.96
CA LEU A 98 -16.72 15.94 11.50
C LEU A 98 -17.95 16.58 10.88
N ILE A 99 -17.79 17.26 9.75
CA ILE A 99 -18.90 17.73 8.93
C ILE A 99 -18.79 17.13 7.55
N TYR A 100 -19.91 16.59 7.07
CA TYR A 100 -20.05 16.03 5.73
C TYR A 100 -21.20 16.72 5.02
N VAL A 101 -20.93 17.28 3.85
CA VAL A 101 -21.89 18.04 3.06
C VAL A 101 -22.02 17.41 1.68
N PHE A 102 -23.17 16.80 1.40
CA PHE A 102 -23.53 16.32 0.07
C PHE A 102 -24.23 17.43 -0.69
N ILE A 103 -23.79 17.67 -1.92
CA ILE A 103 -24.40 18.63 -2.82
C ILE A 103 -24.84 17.85 -4.06
N LYS A 104 -26.15 17.90 -4.31
CA LYS A 104 -26.75 17.34 -5.51
C LYS A 104 -26.33 18.19 -6.71
N ASP A 105 -25.99 17.51 -7.80
CA ASP A 105 -25.62 18.07 -9.09
C ASP A 105 -26.24 19.45 -9.37
N ASP A 106 -25.42 20.49 -9.29
CA ASP A 106 -25.78 21.83 -9.72
C ASP A 106 -25.16 22.01 -11.11
N VAL A 107 -26.02 22.11 -12.12
CA VAL A 107 -25.62 22.24 -13.53
C VAL A 107 -24.65 23.42 -13.74
N ASN A 108 -24.71 24.42 -12.87
CA ASN A 108 -23.81 25.59 -12.89
C ASN A 108 -22.40 25.29 -12.35
N LEU A 109 -22.24 24.31 -11.45
CA LEU A 109 -20.95 23.94 -10.88
C LEU A 109 -20.09 23.13 -11.86
N GLN A 110 -20.71 22.35 -12.73
CA GLN A 110 -20.04 21.57 -13.78
C GLN A 110 -19.33 22.45 -14.83
N GLN A 111 -19.80 23.69 -15.03
CA GLN A 111 -19.19 24.64 -15.98
C GLN A 111 -18.01 25.43 -15.38
N ASN A 112 -17.87 25.43 -14.05
CA ASN A 112 -16.82 26.18 -13.37
C ASN A 112 -15.56 25.34 -13.24
N PHE A 113 -14.52 25.68 -14.02
CA PHE A 113 -13.18 25.06 -14.00
C PHE A 113 -12.41 25.21 -12.66
N LYS A 114 -13.05 25.66 -11.57
CA LYS A 114 -12.40 26.06 -10.31
C LYS A 114 -13.23 25.78 -9.04
N LEU A 115 -13.95 24.66 -9.00
CA LEU A 115 -14.71 24.27 -7.79
C LEU A 115 -13.84 24.19 -6.53
N GLU A 116 -12.58 23.78 -6.70
CA GLU A 116 -11.57 23.71 -5.65
C GLU A 116 -11.41 25.06 -4.93
N ASP A 117 -11.29 26.14 -5.72
CA ASP A 117 -11.10 27.50 -5.22
C ASP A 117 -12.36 27.97 -4.48
N VAL A 118 -13.56 27.68 -5.02
CA VAL A 118 -14.83 28.11 -4.42
C VAL A 118 -15.06 27.44 -3.06
N PHE A 119 -14.76 26.14 -2.95
CA PHE A 119 -14.86 25.44 -1.67
C PHE A 119 -13.78 25.88 -0.69
N LEU A 120 -12.54 26.07 -1.16
CA LEU A 120 -11.45 26.54 -0.32
C LEU A 120 -11.75 27.93 0.25
N GLU A 121 -12.16 28.89 -0.57
CA GLU A 121 -12.54 30.24 -0.14
C GLU A 121 -13.66 30.18 0.91
N PHE A 122 -14.68 29.36 0.67
CA PHE A 122 -15.78 29.20 1.61
C PHE A 122 -15.33 28.62 2.95
N VAL A 123 -14.57 27.52 2.96
CA VAL A 123 -14.09 26.91 4.21
C VAL A 123 -13.14 27.83 4.95
N GLN A 124 -12.26 28.53 4.23
CA GLN A 124 -11.35 29.52 4.82
C GLN A 124 -12.12 30.67 5.47
N SER A 125 -13.22 31.14 4.87
CA SER A 125 -14.11 32.14 5.49
C SER A 125 -14.72 31.67 6.82
N LYS A 126 -14.80 30.36 7.05
CA LYS A 126 -15.35 29.72 8.26
C LYS A 126 -14.28 29.11 9.18
N ASN A 127 -13.00 29.26 8.85
CA ASN A 127 -11.87 28.60 9.54
C ASN A 127 -11.92 28.83 11.07
N GLN A 128 -12.00 30.09 11.50
CA GLN A 128 -12.04 30.44 12.93
C GLN A 128 -13.24 29.82 13.66
N VAL A 129 -14.41 29.79 13.02
CA VAL A 129 -15.63 29.23 13.61
C VAL A 129 -15.51 27.71 13.71
N CYS A 130 -15.03 27.05 12.65
CA CYS A 130 -14.77 25.61 12.63
C CYS A 130 -13.74 25.21 13.68
N ALA A 131 -12.67 25.99 13.85
CA ALA A 131 -11.65 25.77 14.87
C ALA A 131 -12.23 25.89 16.29
N ALA A 132 -13.06 26.92 16.55
CA ALA A 132 -13.73 27.11 17.84
C ALA A 132 -14.73 25.99 18.19
N LYS A 133 -15.27 25.28 17.20
CA LYS A 133 -16.19 24.13 17.37
C LYS A 133 -15.48 22.77 17.35
N ASN A 134 -14.14 22.75 17.45
CA ASN A 134 -13.33 21.54 17.40
C ASN A 134 -13.60 20.64 16.18
N ILE A 135 -13.93 21.26 15.03
CA ILE A 135 -14.08 20.54 13.77
C ILE A 135 -12.70 20.06 13.31
N ARG A 136 -12.56 18.74 13.17
CA ARG A 136 -11.37 18.08 12.63
C ARG A 136 -11.33 18.13 11.11
N ARG A 137 -12.48 17.90 10.48
CA ARG A 137 -12.62 17.81 9.03
C ARG A 137 -13.96 18.32 8.53
N VAL A 138 -13.94 18.98 7.39
CA VAL A 138 -15.12 19.28 6.57
C VAL A 138 -14.94 18.60 5.23
N THR A 139 -15.89 17.77 4.81
CA THR A 139 -15.85 17.09 3.52
C THR A 139 -17.06 17.48 2.68
N PHE A 140 -16.83 17.96 1.47
CA PHE A 140 -17.86 18.19 0.47
C PHE A 140 -17.88 17.03 -0.52
N SER A 141 -19.07 16.57 -0.86
CA SER A 141 -19.29 15.58 -1.91
C SER A 141 -20.21 16.16 -2.97
N LEU A 142 -19.76 16.12 -4.22
CA LEU A 142 -20.56 16.49 -5.39
C LEU A 142 -20.94 15.22 -6.14
N ALA A 143 -22.24 14.94 -6.20
CA ALA A 143 -22.76 13.80 -6.92
C ALA A 143 -23.36 14.26 -8.25
N ALA A 144 -22.71 13.89 -9.35
CA ALA A 144 -23.20 14.12 -10.71
C ALA A 144 -23.85 12.86 -11.28
N LYS A 145 -24.84 13.02 -12.16
CA LYS A 145 -25.53 11.86 -12.76
C LYS A 145 -24.54 10.99 -13.54
N ARG A 146 -24.53 9.68 -13.22
CA ARG A 146 -23.71 8.64 -13.88
C ARG A 146 -22.19 8.83 -13.73
N GLN A 147 -21.75 9.62 -12.75
CA GLN A 147 -20.32 9.78 -12.43
C GLN A 147 -20.06 9.40 -10.98
N PHE A 148 -18.82 9.01 -10.67
CA PHE A 148 -18.40 8.83 -9.28
C PHE A 148 -18.43 10.18 -8.55
N PRO A 149 -18.95 10.23 -7.31
CA PRO A 149 -18.97 11.46 -6.55
C PRO A 149 -17.57 12.03 -6.38
N ALA A 150 -17.42 13.33 -6.60
CA ALA A 150 -16.19 14.03 -6.29
C ALA A 150 -16.17 14.40 -4.80
N TYR A 151 -15.01 14.25 -4.15
CA TYR A 151 -14.84 14.52 -2.72
C TYR A 151 -13.72 15.54 -2.52
N PHE A 152 -13.99 16.54 -1.68
CA PHE A 152 -13.06 17.60 -1.29
C PHE A 152 -13.00 17.63 0.23
N THR A 153 -11.81 17.41 0.82
CA THR A 153 -11.66 17.28 2.27
C THR A 153 -10.71 18.33 2.82
N TYR A 154 -11.20 19.11 3.79
CA TYR A 154 -10.46 20.18 4.46
C TYR A 154 -10.19 19.78 5.90
N ARG A 155 -8.95 19.88 6.36
CA ARG A 155 -8.53 19.35 7.68
C ARG A 155 -7.95 20.44 8.57
N LYS A 156 -8.34 20.47 9.85
CA LYS A 156 -7.84 21.45 10.83
C LYS A 156 -6.31 21.46 10.94
N ARG A 157 -5.67 20.28 10.88
CA ARG A 157 -4.21 20.14 10.95
C ARG A 157 -3.45 20.86 9.82
N LEU A 158 -4.16 21.23 8.74
CA LEU A 158 -3.65 21.99 7.61
C LEU A 158 -4.31 23.37 7.56
N ASP A 159 -4.75 23.90 8.70
CA ASP A 159 -5.49 25.17 8.80
C ASP A 159 -6.70 25.24 7.85
N PHE A 160 -7.40 24.11 7.73
CA PHE A 160 -8.50 23.90 6.79
C PHE A 160 -8.18 24.20 5.32
N GLU A 161 -6.92 24.05 4.92
CA GLU A 161 -6.57 23.84 3.51
C GLU A 161 -7.05 22.47 3.03
N GLU A 162 -7.23 22.35 1.72
CA GLU A 162 -7.64 21.10 1.10
C GLU A 162 -6.54 20.05 1.21
N ASP A 163 -6.90 18.89 1.75
CA ASP A 163 -6.04 17.73 1.77
C ASP A 163 -6.19 16.92 0.48
N LYS A 164 -5.45 17.33 -0.55
CA LYS A 164 -5.50 16.74 -1.90
C LYS A 164 -5.22 15.24 -1.95
N ILE A 165 -4.56 14.68 -0.93
CA ILE A 165 -4.33 13.22 -0.81
C ILE A 165 -5.65 12.43 -0.78
N PHE A 166 -6.72 13.02 -0.26
CA PHE A 166 -8.07 12.43 -0.18
C PHE A 166 -9.02 13.02 -1.22
N ARG A 167 -8.50 13.69 -2.27
CA ARG A 167 -9.34 14.18 -3.35
C ARG A 167 -9.97 13.01 -4.09
N HIS A 168 -11.28 13.14 -4.37
CA HIS A 168 -12.12 12.09 -4.95
C HIS A 168 -12.17 10.79 -4.14
N LEU A 169 -11.73 10.81 -2.88
CA LEU A 169 -11.73 9.67 -1.98
C LEU A 169 -12.55 10.00 -0.74
N GLU A 170 -13.50 9.13 -0.41
CA GLU A 170 -14.23 9.25 0.84
C GLU A 170 -13.28 9.03 2.04
N PRO A 171 -13.14 9.99 2.98
CA PRO A 171 -12.19 9.87 4.08
C PRO A 171 -12.47 8.71 5.04
N ALA A 172 -13.70 8.22 5.09
CA ALA A 172 -14.07 7.05 5.89
C ALA A 172 -13.60 5.73 5.25
N LEU A 173 -13.41 5.69 3.93
CA LEU A 173 -12.96 4.50 3.19
C LEU A 173 -11.47 4.56 2.86
N ALA A 174 -10.85 5.73 2.98
CA ALA A 174 -9.45 5.94 2.67
C ALA A 174 -8.47 5.04 3.44
N TYR A 175 -8.85 4.53 4.63
CA TYR A 175 -8.00 3.57 5.37
C TYR A 175 -7.79 2.27 4.58
N GLN A 176 -8.73 1.90 3.70
CA GLN A 176 -8.64 0.70 2.85
C GLN A 176 -7.52 0.83 1.83
N LEU A 177 -7.16 2.06 1.43
CA LEU A 177 -6.01 2.32 0.58
C LEU A 177 -4.68 2.23 1.31
N GLU A 178 -4.64 2.10 2.64
CA GLU A 178 -3.42 1.90 3.43
C GLU A 178 -2.29 2.91 3.15
N LEU A 179 -2.66 4.18 2.98
CA LEU A 179 -1.72 5.26 2.68
C LEU A 179 -0.63 5.43 3.77
N TYR A 180 -0.87 4.94 4.99
CA TYR A 180 0.14 4.91 6.06
C TYR A 180 1.39 4.11 5.68
N ARG A 181 1.29 3.13 4.77
CA ARG A 181 2.44 2.36 4.28
C ARG A 181 3.34 3.20 3.36
N LEU A 182 2.86 4.34 2.88
CA LEU A 182 3.63 5.31 2.10
C LEU A 182 4.39 6.32 2.96
N ARG A 183 4.39 6.23 4.30
CA ARG A 183 4.98 7.25 5.18
C ARG A 183 6.48 7.51 4.94
N SER A 184 7.20 6.57 4.34
CA SER A 184 8.61 6.73 3.91
C SER A 184 8.77 7.65 2.69
N PHE A 185 7.67 8.09 2.08
CA PHE A 185 7.63 8.95 0.90
C PHE A 185 6.89 10.25 1.23
N ASP A 186 7.34 11.34 0.63
CA ASP A 186 6.55 12.55 0.46
C ASP A 186 5.62 12.32 -0.74
N ILE A 187 4.33 12.14 -0.48
CA ILE A 187 3.35 11.78 -1.49
C ILE A 187 2.57 13.00 -1.98
N GLU A 188 2.36 13.05 -3.29
CA GLU A 188 1.54 14.02 -3.99
C GLU A 188 0.45 13.27 -4.77
N PHE A 189 -0.80 13.73 -4.68
CA PHE A 189 -1.88 13.18 -5.47
C PHE A 189 -1.77 13.65 -6.92
N VAL A 190 -1.77 12.72 -7.87
CA VAL A 190 -1.81 13.01 -9.30
C VAL A 190 -3.26 12.92 -9.77
N PRO A 191 -3.84 13.99 -10.36
CA PRO A 191 -5.22 13.98 -10.83
C PRO A 191 -5.47 12.86 -11.86
N THR A 192 -6.57 12.13 -11.65
CA THR A 192 -7.01 11.02 -12.52
C THR A 192 -8.37 11.32 -13.13
N SER A 193 -8.63 10.78 -14.32
CA SER A 193 -9.97 10.88 -14.93
C SER A 193 -10.92 9.86 -14.32
N ASN A 194 -10.42 8.67 -14.00
CA ASN A 194 -11.14 7.62 -13.30
C ASN A 194 -10.90 7.70 -11.78
N HIS A 195 -11.91 8.20 -11.05
CA HIS A 195 -11.85 8.34 -9.58
C HIS A 195 -11.83 7.00 -8.81
N LYS A 196 -11.96 5.84 -9.46
CA LYS A 196 -11.74 4.53 -8.82
C LYS A 196 -10.26 4.25 -8.55
N VAL A 197 -9.37 4.90 -9.30
CA VAL A 197 -7.92 4.73 -9.20
C VAL A 197 -7.33 6.02 -8.67
N HIS A 198 -6.58 5.91 -7.59
CA HIS A 198 -5.85 7.01 -7.00
C HIS A 198 -4.36 6.84 -7.28
N ILE A 199 -3.78 7.77 -8.02
CA ILE A 199 -2.35 7.78 -8.31
C ILE A 199 -1.65 8.75 -7.36
N TYR A 200 -0.60 8.28 -6.70
CA TYR A 200 0.26 9.10 -5.86
C TYR A 200 1.69 9.07 -6.38
N LEU A 201 2.25 10.24 -6.64
CA LEU A 201 3.69 10.38 -6.87
C LEU A 201 4.38 10.45 -5.52
N GLY A 202 5.21 9.47 -5.19
CA GLY A 202 6.02 9.46 -3.97
C GLY A 202 7.47 9.81 -4.26
N LYS A 203 8.01 10.76 -3.49
CA LYS A 203 9.44 11.05 -3.40
C LYS A 203 9.97 10.47 -2.09
N GLY A 204 10.92 9.53 -2.15
CA GLY A 204 11.50 8.89 -0.98
C GLY A 204 12.15 9.90 -0.04
N LYS A 205 11.80 9.82 1.25
CA LYS A 205 12.40 10.65 2.30
C LYS A 205 13.82 10.15 2.54
N VAL A 206 14.80 10.94 2.10
CA VAL A 206 16.22 10.57 2.23
C VAL A 206 16.65 10.75 3.68
N HIS A 207 17.01 9.65 4.36
CA HIS A 207 17.58 9.71 5.71
C HIS A 207 19.07 10.13 5.72
N ASN A 208 19.79 9.95 4.61
CA ASN A 208 21.22 10.24 4.49
C ASN A 208 21.51 11.17 3.29
N LYS A 209 21.87 12.43 3.58
CA LYS A 209 22.14 13.50 2.58
C LYS A 209 23.27 13.22 1.57
N GLN A 210 23.97 12.09 1.66
CA GLN A 210 25.13 11.77 0.82
C GLN A 210 24.78 11.10 -0.51
N ASN A 211 23.59 10.51 -0.66
CA ASN A 211 23.17 9.93 -1.93
C ASN A 211 22.15 10.85 -2.62
N ASP A 212 22.60 11.52 -3.68
CA ASP A 212 21.82 12.49 -4.46
C ASP A 212 20.76 11.83 -5.37
N THR A 213 20.61 10.51 -5.29
CA THR A 213 19.60 9.78 -6.06
C THR A 213 18.28 9.75 -5.31
N ALA A 214 17.42 10.71 -5.61
CA ALA A 214 16.04 10.72 -5.11
C ALA A 214 15.23 9.55 -5.70
N ASP A 215 14.64 8.73 -4.81
CA ASP A 215 13.71 7.66 -5.16
C ASP A 215 12.35 8.26 -5.55
N TYR A 216 11.94 8.12 -6.80
CA TYR A 216 10.59 8.49 -7.25
C TYR A 216 9.82 7.25 -7.65
N ARG A 217 8.56 7.16 -7.23
CA ARG A 217 7.64 6.07 -7.59
C ARG A 217 6.22 6.59 -7.82
N LEU A 218 5.50 5.98 -8.75
CA LEU A 218 4.05 6.08 -8.83
C LEU A 218 3.43 4.94 -8.04
N PHE A 219 2.52 5.27 -7.12
CA PHE A 219 1.70 4.33 -6.37
C PHE A 219 0.27 4.44 -6.89
N ALA A 220 -0.17 3.44 -7.64
CA ALA A 220 -1.57 3.31 -8.02
C ALA A 220 -2.31 2.52 -6.94
N ARG A 221 -3.37 3.10 -6.38
CA ARG A 221 -4.18 2.42 -5.37
C ARG A 221 -5.65 2.44 -5.73
N SER A 222 -6.34 1.31 -5.56
CA SER A 222 -7.77 1.19 -5.88
C SER A 222 -8.52 0.35 -4.85
N ILE A 223 -9.81 0.66 -4.69
CA ILE A 223 -10.76 -0.10 -3.86
C ILE A 223 -11.76 -0.77 -4.79
N ILE A 224 -11.78 -2.10 -4.79
CA ILE A 224 -12.72 -2.88 -5.60
C ILE A 224 -13.91 -3.26 -4.72
N ARG A 225 -15.11 -2.92 -5.18
CA ARG A 225 -16.38 -3.17 -4.50
C ARG A 225 -17.31 -3.94 -5.42
N HIS A 226 -18.33 -4.58 -4.86
CA HIS A 226 -19.42 -5.07 -5.69
C HIS A 226 -20.16 -3.90 -6.33
N SER A 227 -20.48 -4.03 -7.62
CA SER A 227 -21.60 -3.28 -8.18
C SER A 227 -22.87 -3.73 -7.43
N ASP A 228 -23.54 -2.79 -6.77
CA ASP A 228 -24.50 -2.91 -5.64
C ASP A 228 -25.68 -3.92 -5.74
N LEU A 229 -25.73 -4.86 -6.68
CA LEU A 229 -26.93 -5.65 -6.99
C LEU A 229 -26.74 -7.13 -7.33
N VAL A 230 -25.64 -7.78 -6.92
CA VAL A 230 -25.51 -9.25 -7.06
C VAL A 230 -25.45 -9.91 -5.68
N THR A 231 -26.62 -10.37 -5.22
CA THR A 231 -26.75 -11.35 -4.13
C THR A 231 -26.34 -12.74 -4.59
N LYS A 232 -25.80 -13.54 -3.66
CA LYS A 232 -25.17 -14.86 -3.78
C LYS A 232 -23.71 -14.76 -4.21
N GLU A 233 -22.81 -15.06 -3.27
CA GLU A 233 -21.44 -15.55 -3.48
C GLU A 233 -20.91 -15.20 -4.87
N THR A 234 -20.39 -13.99 -5.06
CA THR A 234 -19.92 -13.57 -6.38
C THR A 234 -18.98 -14.61 -6.95
N SER A 235 -19.33 -15.11 -8.13
CA SER A 235 -18.56 -16.14 -8.81
C SER A 235 -17.11 -15.69 -8.92
N TYR A 236 -16.20 -16.65 -8.77
CA TYR A 236 -14.77 -16.44 -8.99
C TYR A 236 -14.49 -15.68 -10.31
N GLU A 237 -15.25 -15.97 -11.36
CA GLU A 237 -15.16 -15.30 -12.66
C GLU A 237 -15.44 -13.79 -12.58
N TYR A 238 -16.43 -13.36 -11.79
CA TYR A 238 -16.69 -11.93 -11.58
C TYR A 238 -15.48 -11.25 -10.93
N LEU A 239 -14.93 -11.87 -9.89
CA LEU A 239 -13.75 -11.35 -9.17
C LEU A 239 -12.55 -11.20 -10.11
N GLN A 240 -12.27 -12.24 -10.91
CA GLN A 240 -11.19 -12.22 -11.88
C GLN A 240 -11.38 -11.10 -12.91
N ASN A 241 -12.58 -10.99 -13.50
CA ASN A 241 -12.89 -9.96 -14.49
C ASN A 241 -12.82 -8.53 -13.89
N GLU A 242 -13.29 -8.35 -12.66
CA GLU A 242 -13.28 -7.05 -11.99
C GLU A 242 -11.86 -6.64 -11.59
N ALA A 243 -11.04 -7.58 -11.10
CA ALA A 243 -9.63 -7.35 -10.81
C ALA A 243 -8.84 -7.01 -12.08
N GLU A 244 -9.07 -7.76 -13.17
CA GLU A 244 -8.44 -7.52 -14.47
C GLU A 244 -8.86 -6.15 -15.04
N ARG A 245 -10.15 -5.81 -15.02
CA ARG A 245 -10.64 -4.49 -15.44
C ARG A 245 -9.99 -3.37 -14.63
N THR A 246 -9.94 -3.50 -13.31
CA THR A 246 -9.34 -2.50 -12.43
C THR A 246 -7.83 -2.36 -12.67
N LEU A 247 -7.14 -3.46 -12.99
CA LEU A 247 -5.73 -3.42 -13.37
C LEU A 247 -5.51 -2.63 -14.66
N LEU A 248 -6.34 -2.87 -15.68
CA LEU A 248 -6.26 -2.14 -16.94
C LEU A 248 -6.57 -0.66 -16.74
N GLU A 249 -7.63 -0.32 -16.00
CA GLU A 249 -7.97 1.06 -15.64
C GLU A 249 -6.80 1.74 -14.88
N ALA A 250 -6.14 1.03 -13.96
CA ALA A 250 -4.99 1.56 -13.25
C ALA A 250 -3.76 1.77 -14.14
N MET A 251 -3.53 0.88 -15.12
CA MET A 251 -2.46 1.01 -16.09
C MET A 251 -2.71 2.18 -17.06
N ASP A 252 -3.95 2.38 -17.50
CA ASP A 252 -4.35 3.52 -18.33
C ASP A 252 -4.10 4.86 -17.59
N GLU A 253 -4.52 4.96 -16.33
CA GLU A 253 -4.28 6.17 -15.52
C GLU A 253 -2.78 6.37 -15.21
N LEU A 254 -2.01 5.30 -15.05
CA LEU A 254 -0.55 5.38 -14.92
C LEU A 254 0.11 5.89 -16.21
N GLU A 255 -0.33 5.45 -17.38
CA GLU A 255 0.15 5.97 -18.68
C GLU A 255 -0.10 7.48 -18.78
N ILE A 256 -1.28 7.96 -18.35
CA ILE A 256 -1.61 9.39 -18.30
C ILE A 256 -0.72 10.11 -17.27
N ALA A 257 -0.48 9.50 -16.11
CA ALA A 257 0.37 10.07 -15.04
C ALA A 257 1.82 10.30 -15.48
N PHE A 258 2.32 9.61 -16.53
CA PHE A 258 3.63 9.90 -17.12
C PHE A 258 3.75 11.28 -17.78
N SER A 259 2.63 12.00 -17.97
CA SER A 259 2.62 13.41 -18.35
C SER A 259 3.17 14.33 -17.25
N HIS A 260 3.15 13.90 -15.98
CA HIS A 260 3.69 14.66 -14.87
C HIS A 260 5.22 14.87 -15.00
N PRO A 261 5.77 16.08 -14.77
CA PRO A 261 7.18 16.38 -15.03
C PRO A 261 8.18 15.44 -14.33
N LEU A 262 7.85 14.98 -13.12
CA LEU A 262 8.69 14.09 -12.32
C LEU A 262 8.44 12.61 -12.59
N ALA A 263 7.36 12.24 -13.31
CA ALA A 263 7.02 10.83 -13.54
C ALA A 263 8.06 10.10 -14.38
N LYS A 264 8.79 10.80 -15.27
CA LYS A 264 9.89 10.21 -16.04
C LYS A 264 11.05 9.69 -15.18
N LYS A 265 11.20 10.23 -13.96
CA LYS A 265 12.20 9.80 -12.97
C LYS A 265 11.73 8.59 -12.15
N THR A 266 10.47 8.19 -12.30
CA THR A 266 9.89 7.11 -11.50
C THR A 266 10.40 5.76 -11.97
N ASP A 267 10.54 4.87 -11.00
CA ASP A 267 10.94 3.48 -11.21
C ASP A 267 10.49 2.65 -10.00
N CYS A 268 10.32 1.34 -10.15
CA CYS A 268 9.72 0.47 -9.15
C CYS A 268 8.30 0.92 -8.76
N ASN A 269 7.49 1.28 -9.75
CA ASN A 269 6.10 1.68 -9.55
C ASN A 269 5.32 0.53 -8.89
N HIS A 270 4.31 0.89 -8.11
CA HIS A 270 3.58 -0.03 -7.25
C HIS A 270 2.08 0.06 -7.48
N VAL A 271 1.42 -1.10 -7.53
CA VAL A 271 -0.03 -1.19 -7.68
C VAL A 271 -0.61 -1.89 -6.45
N PHE A 272 -1.56 -1.25 -5.77
CA PHE A 272 -2.27 -1.80 -4.63
C PHE A 272 -3.78 -1.87 -4.93
N MET A 273 -4.36 -3.05 -4.80
CA MET A 273 -5.80 -3.26 -4.95
C MET A 273 -6.38 -3.85 -3.67
N CYS A 274 -7.39 -3.18 -3.12
CA CYS A 274 -8.14 -3.65 -1.97
C CYS A 274 -9.51 -4.16 -2.42
N PHE A 275 -9.67 -5.47 -2.49
CA PHE A 275 -10.96 -6.13 -2.70
C PHE A 275 -11.73 -6.15 -1.38
N VAL A 276 -12.78 -5.35 -1.30
CA VAL A 276 -13.60 -5.21 -0.08
C VAL A 276 -14.53 -6.40 0.14
N PRO A 277 -15.20 -6.96 -0.89
CA PRO A 277 -16.08 -8.07 -0.67
C PRO A 277 -15.39 -9.35 -0.19
N THR A 278 -16.11 -10.13 0.61
CA THR A 278 -15.65 -11.45 1.07
C THR A 278 -16.10 -12.53 0.08
N VAL A 279 -15.18 -13.39 -0.33
CA VAL A 279 -15.40 -14.37 -1.40
C VAL A 279 -15.04 -15.79 -0.96
N CYS A 280 -15.81 -16.78 -1.39
CA CYS A 280 -15.55 -18.20 -1.08
C CYS A 280 -14.58 -18.78 -2.13
N ILE A 281 -13.28 -18.78 -1.83
CA ILE A 281 -12.23 -19.24 -2.74
C ILE A 281 -11.00 -19.74 -1.99
N GLU A 282 -10.33 -20.72 -2.58
CA GLU A 282 -9.02 -21.15 -2.13
C GLU A 282 -7.92 -20.19 -2.62
N PRO A 283 -7.04 -19.69 -1.74
CA PRO A 283 -5.95 -18.78 -2.10
C PRO A 283 -5.05 -19.20 -3.27
N SER A 284 -4.85 -20.51 -3.47
CA SER A 284 -4.08 -21.08 -4.58
C SER A 284 -4.66 -20.71 -5.96
N LYS A 285 -5.99 -20.64 -6.08
CA LYS A 285 -6.66 -20.20 -7.32
C LYS A 285 -6.46 -18.72 -7.58
N VAL A 286 -6.40 -17.90 -6.53
CA VAL A 286 -6.09 -16.47 -6.66
C VAL A 286 -4.66 -16.29 -7.17
N GLU A 287 -3.71 -17.08 -6.67
CA GLU A 287 -2.32 -17.08 -7.16
C GLU A 287 -2.23 -17.43 -8.65
N GLU A 288 -2.94 -18.48 -9.08
CA GLU A 288 -3.00 -18.90 -10.49
C GLU A 288 -3.59 -17.80 -11.38
N SER A 289 -4.73 -17.23 -11.01
CA SER A 289 -5.38 -16.13 -11.74
C SER A 289 -4.47 -14.91 -11.88
N VAL A 290 -3.85 -14.50 -10.78
CA VAL A 290 -2.94 -13.36 -10.74
C VAL A 290 -1.72 -13.62 -11.61
N ARG A 291 -1.17 -14.83 -11.57
CA ARG A 291 -0.06 -15.23 -12.43
C ARG A 291 -0.47 -15.07 -13.90
N GLU A 292 -1.58 -15.65 -14.33
CA GLU A 292 -2.05 -15.52 -15.72
C GLU A 292 -2.22 -14.07 -16.17
N MET A 293 -2.79 -13.21 -15.32
CA MET A 293 -2.95 -11.78 -15.60
C MET A 293 -1.59 -11.09 -15.79
N VAL A 294 -0.63 -11.31 -14.89
CA VAL A 294 0.72 -10.72 -14.99
C VAL A 294 1.42 -11.17 -16.28
N LEU A 295 1.19 -12.40 -16.72
CA LEU A 295 1.76 -12.93 -17.97
C LEU A 295 1.14 -12.34 -19.21
N ARG A 296 -0.19 -12.21 -19.21
CA ARG A 296 -0.93 -11.60 -20.31
C ARG A 296 -0.50 -10.15 -20.53
N TYR A 297 -0.25 -9.42 -19.43
CA TYR A 297 0.06 -7.98 -19.47
C TYR A 297 1.51 -7.61 -19.18
N GLY A 298 2.42 -8.59 -19.13
CA GLY A 298 3.79 -8.41 -18.66
C GLY A 298 4.56 -7.31 -19.40
N ILE A 299 4.39 -7.20 -20.72
CA ILE A 299 5.04 -6.16 -21.54
C ILE A 299 4.61 -4.76 -21.10
N ARG A 300 3.31 -4.57 -20.83
CA ARG A 300 2.75 -3.27 -20.48
C ARG A 300 3.09 -2.92 -19.02
N LEU A 301 3.06 -3.90 -18.10
CA LEU A 301 3.54 -3.75 -16.72
C LEU A 301 5.01 -3.33 -16.68
N TRP A 302 5.85 -3.96 -17.51
CA TRP A 302 7.27 -3.64 -17.65
C TRP A 302 7.51 -2.22 -18.17
N LYS A 303 6.82 -1.82 -19.24
CA LYS A 303 6.91 -0.45 -19.79
C LYS A 303 6.50 0.60 -18.77
N LEU A 304 5.51 0.30 -17.94
CA LEU A 304 5.06 1.14 -16.83
C LEU A 304 5.95 1.05 -15.58
N ARG A 305 7.02 0.25 -15.62
CA ARG A 305 7.95 0.02 -14.51
C ARG A 305 7.25 -0.47 -13.24
N ILE A 306 6.16 -1.22 -13.38
CA ILE A 306 5.43 -1.82 -12.25
C ILE A 306 6.19 -3.07 -11.82
N LEU A 307 7.00 -2.95 -10.76
CA LEU A 307 7.84 -4.05 -10.25
C LEU A 307 7.25 -4.71 -9.01
N GLN A 308 6.30 -4.05 -8.35
CA GLN A 308 5.61 -4.58 -7.18
C GLN A 308 4.11 -4.37 -7.34
N ALA A 309 3.35 -5.41 -7.00
CA ALA A 309 1.91 -5.29 -6.88
C ALA A 309 1.43 -6.02 -5.61
N GLU A 310 0.30 -5.56 -5.09
CA GLU A 310 -0.30 -6.08 -3.88
C GLU A 310 -1.81 -6.17 -4.04
N LEU A 311 -2.35 -7.36 -3.75
CA LEU A 311 -3.78 -7.60 -3.69
C LEU A 311 -4.15 -7.93 -2.24
N LYS A 312 -5.07 -7.16 -1.67
CA LYS A 312 -5.69 -7.42 -0.38
C LYS A 312 -7.13 -7.86 -0.59
N MET A 313 -7.55 -8.95 0.04
CA MET A 313 -8.93 -9.42 0.01
C MET A 313 -9.29 -10.20 1.26
N THR A 314 -10.58 -10.47 1.45
CA THR A 314 -11.05 -11.38 2.50
C THR A 314 -11.62 -12.62 1.84
N VAL A 315 -11.13 -13.79 2.21
CA VAL A 315 -11.55 -15.07 1.62
C VAL A 315 -12.16 -15.99 2.67
N ARG A 316 -13.06 -16.86 2.24
CA ARG A 316 -13.57 -18.01 3.01
C ARG A 316 -13.20 -19.28 2.24
N LEU A 317 -12.77 -20.33 2.93
CA LEU A 317 -12.44 -21.62 2.28
C LEU A 317 -13.72 -22.39 1.92
N THR A 318 -14.74 -22.30 2.78
CA THR A 318 -16.09 -22.81 2.58
C THR A 318 -17.12 -21.74 2.98
N PRO A 319 -18.38 -21.81 2.52
CA PRO A 319 -19.41 -20.83 2.89
C PRO A 319 -19.56 -20.63 4.41
N ASP A 320 -19.39 -21.69 5.18
CA ASP A 320 -19.51 -21.69 6.64
C ASP A 320 -18.20 -21.34 7.38
N SER A 321 -17.07 -21.30 6.67
CA SER A 321 -15.77 -21.00 7.30
C SER A 321 -15.65 -19.52 7.67
N GLU A 322 -14.90 -19.22 8.74
CA GLU A 322 -14.62 -17.85 9.15
C GLU A 322 -13.89 -17.06 8.04
N PRO A 323 -14.21 -15.76 7.84
CA PRO A 323 -13.46 -14.91 6.93
C PRO A 323 -12.00 -14.79 7.34
N MET A 324 -11.12 -14.98 6.37
CA MET A 324 -9.68 -14.82 6.53
C MET A 324 -9.18 -13.68 5.64
N PRO A 325 -8.66 -12.58 6.21
CA PRO A 325 -7.96 -11.57 5.44
C PRO A 325 -6.68 -12.17 4.85
N PHE A 326 -6.52 -11.96 3.55
CA PHE A 326 -5.51 -12.58 2.73
C PHE A 326 -4.84 -11.53 1.85
N ARG A 327 -3.54 -11.71 1.60
CA ARG A 327 -2.76 -10.88 0.69
C ARG A 327 -1.90 -11.69 -0.25
N ALA A 328 -1.86 -11.24 -1.50
CA ALA A 328 -0.86 -11.66 -2.47
C ALA A 328 0.09 -10.50 -2.76
N PHE A 329 1.40 -10.76 -2.59
CA PHE A 329 2.47 -9.85 -3.00
C PHE A 329 3.11 -10.41 -4.25
N MET A 330 3.19 -9.58 -5.28
CA MET A 330 3.85 -9.90 -6.55
C MET A 330 5.09 -9.03 -6.66
N THR A 331 6.25 -9.63 -6.91
CA THR A 331 7.53 -8.91 -7.04
C THR A 331 8.27 -9.37 -8.28
N TYR A 332 8.68 -8.41 -9.11
CA TYR A 332 9.45 -8.61 -10.34
C TYR A 332 10.78 -7.84 -10.32
N GLU A 333 11.35 -7.58 -9.14
CA GLU A 333 12.56 -6.77 -8.98
C GLU A 333 13.79 -7.32 -9.70
N SER A 334 13.87 -8.63 -9.88
CA SER A 334 15.01 -9.27 -10.55
C SER A 334 15.00 -9.06 -12.07
N GLY A 335 13.85 -8.73 -12.66
CA GLY A 335 13.70 -8.51 -14.10
C GLY A 335 13.57 -9.78 -14.95
N TYR A 336 13.63 -10.97 -14.35
CA TYR A 336 13.50 -12.27 -15.06
C TYR A 336 12.67 -13.30 -14.31
N HIS A 337 12.19 -13.00 -13.09
CA HIS A 337 11.34 -13.91 -12.33
C HIS A 337 10.27 -13.15 -11.56
N LEU A 338 9.02 -13.59 -11.71
CA LEU A 338 7.91 -13.17 -10.89
C LEU A 338 7.84 -14.04 -9.63
N ASP A 339 8.06 -13.41 -8.48
CA ASP A 339 7.80 -14.04 -7.19
C ASP A 339 6.40 -13.66 -6.70
N ILE A 340 5.60 -14.66 -6.32
CA ILE A 340 4.27 -14.45 -5.74
C ILE A 340 4.28 -15.05 -4.34
N SER A 341 4.15 -14.20 -3.33
CA SER A 341 4.12 -14.58 -1.94
C SER A 341 2.72 -14.36 -1.36
N LEU A 342 2.16 -15.41 -0.77
CA LEU A 342 0.82 -15.40 -0.19
C LEU A 342 0.87 -15.31 1.33
N TYR A 343 0.07 -14.43 1.92
CA TYR A 343 0.01 -14.23 3.37
C TYR A 343 -1.43 -14.18 3.88
N ARG A 344 -1.63 -14.69 5.09
CA ARG A 344 -2.80 -14.40 5.92
C ARG A 344 -2.45 -13.35 6.98
N GLU A 345 -3.41 -12.49 7.30
CA GLU A 345 -3.23 -11.51 8.39
C GLU A 345 -3.63 -12.15 9.72
N VAL A 346 -2.68 -12.27 10.66
CA VAL A 346 -2.93 -12.91 11.95
C VAL A 346 -2.68 -11.93 13.08
N THR A 347 -3.69 -11.74 13.92
CA THR A 347 -3.57 -10.91 15.12
C THR A 347 -3.11 -11.78 16.28
N ASN A 348 -1.96 -11.44 16.84
CA ASN A 348 -1.46 -12.08 18.05
C ASN A 348 -2.29 -11.57 19.25
N GLN A 349 -3.00 -12.50 19.90
CA GLN A 349 -3.91 -12.18 21.00
C GLN A 349 -3.20 -11.58 22.23
N ALA A 350 -1.91 -11.90 22.46
CA ALA A 350 -1.16 -11.39 23.60
C ALA A 350 -0.59 -9.98 23.39
N SER A 351 -0.19 -9.65 22.16
CA SER A 351 0.41 -8.34 21.85
C SER A 351 -0.54 -7.37 21.16
N GLY A 352 -1.71 -7.83 20.71
CA GLY A 352 -2.65 -7.05 19.88
C GLY A 352 -2.10 -6.70 18.50
N ARG A 353 -0.91 -7.17 18.13
CA ARG A 353 -0.25 -6.85 16.86
C ARG A 353 -0.69 -7.81 15.77
N THR A 354 -1.09 -7.26 14.64
CA THR A 354 -1.37 -8.03 13.42
C THR A 354 -0.13 -8.13 12.56
N VAL A 355 0.24 -9.36 12.21
CA VAL A 355 1.44 -9.68 11.42
C VAL A 355 1.07 -10.49 10.18
N PHE A 356 1.95 -10.46 9.19
CA PHE A 356 1.89 -11.35 8.04
C PHE A 356 2.36 -12.75 8.42
N GLN A 357 1.57 -13.76 8.05
CA GLN A 357 1.98 -15.16 8.12
C GLN A 357 1.81 -15.81 6.75
N THR A 358 2.86 -16.45 6.28
CA THR A 358 2.93 -17.11 4.98
C THR A 358 1.86 -18.19 4.92
N TYR A 359 1.07 -18.17 3.85
CA TYR A 359 -0.02 -19.12 3.66
C TYR A 359 0.48 -20.50 3.22
N ASN A 360 1.43 -20.54 2.28
CA ASN A 360 1.99 -21.78 1.74
C ASN A 360 3.00 -22.40 2.73
N ILE A 361 2.81 -23.67 3.07
CA ILE A 361 3.68 -24.42 3.98
C ILE A 361 4.99 -24.78 3.25
N GLY A 362 6.13 -24.33 3.78
CA GLY A 362 7.45 -24.85 3.39
C GLY A 362 8.55 -23.81 3.22
N LYS A 363 8.26 -22.64 2.64
CA LYS A 363 9.22 -21.54 2.52
C LYS A 363 8.59 -20.23 3.02
N PRO A 364 9.10 -19.62 4.11
CA PRO A 364 8.58 -18.35 4.57
C PRO A 364 8.81 -17.28 3.49
N GLY A 365 7.78 -16.49 3.22
CA GLY A 365 7.87 -15.36 2.30
C GLY A 365 8.66 -14.18 2.92
N PRO A 366 9.11 -13.20 2.12
CA PRO A 366 9.90 -12.05 2.59
C PRO A 366 9.28 -11.23 3.74
N PHE A 367 7.96 -11.25 3.88
CA PHE A 367 7.22 -10.49 4.89
C PHE A 367 6.79 -11.33 6.11
N GLU A 368 7.22 -12.60 6.23
CA GLU A 368 6.90 -13.44 7.39
C GLU A 368 7.17 -12.73 8.73
N GLY A 369 6.18 -12.69 9.62
CA GLY A 369 6.27 -12.10 10.95
C GLY A 369 6.32 -10.57 10.99
N ARG A 370 6.36 -9.88 9.85
CA ARG A 370 6.35 -8.42 9.78
C ARG A 370 4.97 -7.84 10.09
N ALA A 371 4.94 -6.64 10.62
CA ALA A 371 3.69 -5.97 10.97
C ALA A 371 2.97 -5.42 9.73
N LEU A 372 1.63 -5.46 9.71
CA LEU A 372 0.86 -4.92 8.58
C LEU A 372 1.11 -3.42 8.32
N HIS A 373 1.40 -2.68 9.39
CA HIS A 373 1.63 -1.24 9.34
C HIS A 373 3.07 -0.85 8.96
N GLU A 374 3.91 -1.83 8.65
CA GLU A 374 5.28 -1.56 8.19
C GLU A 374 5.24 -0.81 6.85
N PRO A 375 5.98 0.30 6.74
CA PRO A 375 5.97 1.13 5.57
C PRO A 375 6.84 0.54 4.47
N TYR A 376 6.56 0.92 3.23
CA TYR A 376 7.43 0.57 2.12
C TYR A 376 8.80 1.19 2.29
N LEU A 377 9.82 0.38 1.99
CA LEU A 377 11.20 0.80 2.01
C LEU A 377 11.52 1.61 0.76
N THR A 378 12.25 2.71 0.95
CA THR A 378 12.86 3.47 -0.15
C THR A 378 13.92 2.61 -0.85
N LYS A 379 14.27 2.98 -2.08
CA LYS A 379 15.24 2.23 -2.89
C LYS A 379 16.57 2.10 -2.15
N ASP A 380 17.10 0.88 -2.20
CA ASP A 380 18.46 0.58 -1.79
C ASP A 380 19.45 0.86 -2.94
N GLN A 381 20.74 0.99 -2.62
CA GLN A 381 21.82 1.21 -3.60
C GLN A 381 21.87 0.09 -4.65
N LEU A 382 21.55 -1.14 -4.26
CA LEU A 382 21.46 -2.28 -5.16
C LEU A 382 20.41 -2.05 -6.25
N GLN A 383 19.21 -1.61 -5.85
CA GLN A 383 18.12 -1.38 -6.78
C GLN A 383 18.42 -0.21 -7.73
N TYR A 384 19.16 0.80 -7.26
CA TYR A 384 19.67 1.85 -8.13
C TYR A 384 20.59 1.29 -9.23
N LYS A 385 21.56 0.43 -8.87
CA LYS A 385 22.46 -0.20 -9.85
C LYS A 385 21.70 -1.07 -10.86
N ARG A 386 20.68 -1.82 -10.41
CA ARG A 386 19.78 -2.57 -11.28
C ARG A 386 19.05 -1.69 -12.28
N PHE A 387 18.48 -0.59 -11.79
CA PHE A 387 17.80 0.37 -12.64
C PHE A 387 18.74 0.99 -13.68
N THR A 388 19.97 1.34 -13.30
CA THR A 388 20.97 1.84 -14.25
C THR A 388 21.30 0.81 -15.32
N ALA A 389 21.43 -0.47 -14.98
CA ALA A 389 21.64 -1.53 -15.96
C ALA A 389 20.44 -1.66 -16.91
N GLN A 390 19.23 -1.76 -16.37
CA GLN A 390 17.99 -1.91 -17.15
C GLN A 390 17.73 -0.72 -18.07
N SER A 391 18.02 0.50 -17.61
CA SER A 391 17.88 1.73 -18.42
C SER A 391 18.86 1.76 -19.61
N ASN A 392 19.97 1.04 -19.52
CA ASN A 392 20.94 0.84 -20.60
C ASN A 392 20.67 -0.47 -21.37
N SER A 393 19.47 -1.05 -21.25
CA SER A 393 19.07 -2.30 -21.89
C SER A 393 20.01 -3.48 -21.60
N THR A 394 20.57 -3.54 -20.39
CA THR A 394 21.42 -4.64 -19.94
C THR A 394 21.00 -5.17 -18.56
N THR A 395 21.48 -6.35 -18.21
CA THR A 395 21.19 -6.96 -16.90
C THR A 395 22.28 -6.60 -15.90
N TYR A 396 21.88 -6.37 -14.65
CA TYR A 396 22.82 -6.14 -13.58
C TYR A 396 23.71 -7.38 -13.36
N VAL A 397 25.02 -7.18 -13.22
CA VAL A 397 26.00 -8.29 -13.26
C VAL A 397 25.74 -9.38 -12.21
N TYR A 398 25.27 -9.02 -11.01
CA TYR A 398 24.99 -9.98 -9.94
C TYR A 398 23.66 -10.73 -10.11
N ASP A 399 22.84 -10.32 -11.09
CA ASP A 399 21.63 -11.03 -11.45
C ASP A 399 21.89 -12.12 -12.50
N LEU A 400 23.03 -12.09 -13.20
CA LEU A 400 23.40 -13.08 -14.22
C LEU A 400 23.49 -14.52 -13.68
N PRO A 401 24.07 -14.82 -12.50
CA PRO A 401 24.11 -16.19 -11.99
C PRO A 401 22.72 -16.80 -11.81
N GLU A 402 21.76 -16.03 -11.32
CA GLU A 402 20.39 -16.52 -11.18
C GLU A 402 19.72 -16.69 -12.56
N MET A 403 20.02 -15.86 -13.55
CA MET A 403 19.59 -16.10 -14.94
C MET A 403 20.14 -17.43 -15.47
N PHE A 404 21.42 -17.75 -15.25
CA PHE A 404 21.99 -19.04 -15.63
C PHE A 404 21.30 -20.21 -14.91
N ARG A 405 21.05 -20.07 -13.61
CA ARG A 405 20.30 -21.08 -12.84
C ARG A 405 18.91 -21.32 -13.43
N ARG A 406 18.20 -20.26 -13.82
CA ARG A 406 16.86 -20.38 -14.43
C ARG A 406 16.93 -21.00 -15.82
N ALA A 407 17.86 -20.56 -16.66
CA ALA A 407 18.08 -21.17 -17.97
C ALA A 407 18.37 -22.67 -17.85
N LEU A 408 19.20 -23.07 -16.88
CA LEU A 408 19.52 -24.47 -16.60
C LEU A 408 18.27 -25.28 -16.20
N ILE A 409 17.41 -24.73 -15.32
CA ILE A 409 16.15 -25.37 -14.95
C ILE A 409 15.23 -25.55 -16.17
N VAL A 410 15.15 -24.54 -17.04
CA VAL A 410 14.36 -24.62 -18.28
C VAL A 410 14.92 -25.69 -19.21
N SER A 411 16.25 -25.73 -19.41
CA SER A 411 16.90 -26.76 -20.22
C SER A 411 16.66 -28.17 -19.69
N TRP A 412 16.71 -28.36 -18.36
CA TRP A 412 16.38 -29.65 -17.73
C TRP A 412 14.94 -30.06 -18.00
N LYS A 413 13.98 -29.15 -17.84
CA LYS A 413 12.56 -29.44 -18.12
C LYS A 413 12.35 -29.84 -19.58
N GLN A 414 12.90 -29.07 -20.53
CA GLN A 414 12.83 -29.40 -21.95
C GLN A 414 13.42 -30.77 -22.26
N TYR A 415 14.56 -31.12 -21.65
CA TYR A 415 15.18 -32.43 -21.81
C TYR A 415 14.28 -33.56 -21.27
N LEU A 416 13.67 -33.38 -20.10
CA LEU A 416 12.77 -34.39 -19.50
C LEU A 416 11.50 -34.59 -20.33
N ASP A 417 10.92 -33.49 -20.83
CA ASP A 417 9.73 -33.52 -21.69
C ASP A 417 10.00 -34.27 -23.00
N LEU A 418 11.13 -33.99 -23.65
CA LEU A 418 11.55 -34.65 -24.89
C LEU A 418 11.78 -36.16 -24.69
N ASN A 419 12.37 -36.54 -23.56
CA ASN A 419 12.71 -37.94 -23.29
C ASN A 419 11.63 -38.71 -22.53
N LYS A 420 10.43 -38.11 -22.31
CA LYS A 420 9.28 -38.70 -21.61
C LYS A 420 9.59 -39.17 -20.18
N TYR A 421 10.64 -38.67 -19.54
CA TYR A 421 10.95 -38.95 -18.13
C TYR A 421 10.09 -38.06 -17.22
N LYS A 422 8.76 -38.26 -17.25
CA LYS A 422 7.79 -37.42 -16.51
C LYS A 422 7.96 -37.50 -14.99
N ASP A 423 8.60 -38.55 -14.48
CA ASP A 423 8.72 -38.83 -13.05
C ASP A 423 10.11 -38.50 -12.46
N GLN A 424 11.07 -38.00 -13.26
CA GLN A 424 12.37 -37.56 -12.73
C GLN A 424 12.36 -36.09 -12.32
N ILE A 425 12.69 -35.85 -11.05
CA ILE A 425 12.71 -34.51 -10.45
C ILE A 425 13.99 -33.79 -10.90
N THR A 426 13.86 -32.54 -11.38
CA THR A 426 15.01 -31.66 -11.62
C THR A 426 15.91 -31.60 -10.37
N PRO A 427 17.24 -31.79 -10.47
CA PRO A 427 18.11 -31.73 -9.31
C PRO A 427 17.95 -30.40 -8.57
N LYS A 428 17.60 -30.46 -7.28
CA LYS A 428 17.34 -29.26 -6.44
C LYS A 428 18.57 -28.34 -6.36
N ASP A 429 19.77 -28.92 -6.37
CA ASP A 429 21.05 -28.22 -6.26
C ASP A 429 21.87 -28.28 -7.56
N SER A 430 21.24 -27.93 -8.69
CA SER A 430 21.87 -28.02 -10.02
C SER A 430 22.88 -26.90 -10.33
N PHE A 431 22.97 -25.87 -9.48
CA PHE A 431 23.78 -24.69 -9.76
C PHE A 431 24.39 -24.10 -8.48
N THR A 432 25.71 -23.87 -8.50
CA THR A 432 26.44 -23.18 -7.44
C THR A 432 27.24 -22.05 -8.07
N CYS A 433 27.21 -20.86 -7.47
CA CYS A 433 27.98 -19.69 -7.92
C CYS A 433 28.80 -19.14 -6.75
N GLN A 434 30.05 -18.81 -7.02
CA GLN A 434 30.98 -18.20 -6.08
C GLN A 434 31.61 -16.98 -6.76
N GLU A 435 31.62 -15.85 -6.06
CA GLU A 435 32.27 -14.64 -6.53
C GLU A 435 33.77 -14.70 -6.24
N LEU A 436 34.56 -14.24 -7.22
CA LEU A 436 36.01 -14.19 -7.16
C LEU A 436 36.46 -12.74 -6.98
N ILE A 437 37.16 -12.46 -5.89
CA ILE A 437 37.67 -11.12 -5.54
C ILE A 437 39.20 -11.17 -5.53
N LEU A 438 39.84 -10.12 -6.03
CA LEU A 438 41.30 -10.00 -6.01
C LEU A 438 41.81 -9.91 -4.58
N ASP A 439 42.83 -10.70 -4.25
CA ASP A 439 43.51 -10.60 -2.96
C ASP A 439 44.24 -9.26 -2.82
N ASN A 440 43.89 -8.48 -1.80
CA ASN A 440 44.45 -7.14 -1.56
C ASN A 440 45.95 -7.17 -1.24
N THR A 441 46.47 -8.29 -0.74
CA THR A 441 47.87 -8.44 -0.34
C THR A 441 48.79 -8.80 -1.50
N THR A 442 48.32 -9.62 -2.43
CA THR A 442 49.17 -10.13 -3.52
C THR A 442 48.82 -9.54 -4.88
N GLN A 443 47.58 -9.08 -5.10
CA GLN A 443 47.06 -8.66 -6.42
C GLN A 443 47.29 -9.67 -7.57
N VAL A 444 47.66 -10.92 -7.25
CA VAL A 444 47.89 -12.00 -8.22
C VAL A 444 46.94 -13.18 -7.97
N ASN A 445 46.45 -13.35 -6.75
CA ASN A 445 45.57 -14.47 -6.39
C ASN A 445 44.11 -14.02 -6.27
N LEU A 446 43.18 -14.88 -6.69
CA LEU A 446 41.73 -14.70 -6.53
C LEU A 446 41.27 -15.46 -5.28
N ASN A 447 40.55 -14.78 -4.40
CA ASN A 447 39.92 -15.36 -3.23
C ASN A 447 38.41 -15.49 -3.46
N VAL A 448 37.81 -16.55 -2.91
CA VAL A 448 36.35 -16.72 -2.89
C VAL A 448 35.76 -15.73 -1.88
N SER A 449 34.75 -14.98 -2.28
CA SER A 449 34.07 -14.07 -1.35
C SER A 449 33.40 -14.87 -0.22
N SER A 450 33.55 -14.40 1.02
CA SER A 450 32.98 -15.05 2.21
C SER A 450 31.46 -14.92 2.31
N SER A 451 30.86 -14.10 1.44
CA SER A 451 29.42 -13.86 1.37
C SER A 451 28.87 -14.60 0.16
N PRO A 452 27.75 -15.34 0.27
CA PRO A 452 27.09 -15.89 -0.91
C PRO A 452 26.77 -14.76 -1.88
N VAL A 453 26.80 -15.05 -3.19
CA VAL A 453 26.37 -14.14 -4.26
C VAL A 453 24.84 -13.97 -4.15
N ALA A 454 24.41 -13.24 -3.14
CA ALA A 454 23.02 -13.04 -2.81
C ALA A 454 22.57 -11.69 -3.37
N PRO A 455 21.49 -11.65 -4.17
CA PRO A 455 20.79 -10.40 -4.43
C PRO A 455 19.96 -10.07 -3.19
N THR A 456 20.54 -9.51 -2.13
CA THR A 456 19.76 -9.14 -0.95
C THR A 456 19.77 -7.65 -0.68
N SER A 457 18.63 -7.02 -0.93
CA SER A 457 18.14 -5.76 -0.35
C SER A 457 17.29 -6.00 0.92
N ILE A 458 17.38 -7.19 1.55
CA ILE A 458 16.61 -7.53 2.76
C ILE A 458 17.56 -8.01 3.87
N PRO A 459 17.56 -7.40 5.07
CA PRO A 459 18.38 -7.86 6.17
C PRO A 459 17.84 -9.18 6.72
N SER A 460 18.64 -10.24 6.60
CA SER A 460 18.45 -11.50 7.32
C SER A 460 18.70 -11.26 8.80
N THR A 461 17.64 -11.31 9.61
CA THR A 461 17.79 -11.45 11.06
C THR A 461 17.90 -12.92 11.40
N ASN A 462 18.93 -13.25 12.18
CA ASN A 462 19.27 -14.60 12.64
C ASN A 462 18.08 -15.29 13.32
N ILE A 463 17.65 -16.43 12.80
CA ILE A 463 16.75 -17.35 13.50
C ILE A 463 17.54 -18.63 13.78
N THR A 464 17.81 -18.83 15.07
CA THR A 464 18.38 -20.04 15.66
C THR A 464 17.44 -21.22 15.39
N SER A 465 17.91 -22.25 14.70
CA SER A 465 17.17 -23.48 14.43
C SER A 465 17.20 -24.39 15.65
N THR A 466 16.03 -24.65 16.24
CA THR A 466 15.79 -25.86 17.04
C THR A 466 15.03 -26.86 16.18
N SER A 467 15.62 -28.04 16.02
CA SER A 467 15.13 -29.17 15.24
C SER A 467 13.93 -29.85 15.89
N SER A 468 12.89 -30.14 15.11
CA SER A 468 11.98 -31.25 15.38
C SER A 468 11.37 -31.78 14.09
N ASN A 469 11.55 -33.09 13.90
CA ASN A 469 11.10 -33.89 12.77
C ASN A 469 9.59 -33.80 12.53
N ALA A 470 9.18 -33.64 11.27
CA ALA A 470 7.83 -33.95 10.83
C ALA A 470 7.85 -34.58 9.42
N THR A 471 7.16 -35.71 9.36
CA THR A 471 7.01 -36.67 8.26
C THR A 471 6.36 -36.09 7.01
N SER A 472 6.84 -36.57 5.87
CA SER A 472 6.44 -36.24 4.50
C SER A 472 4.99 -36.65 4.16
N ALA A 473 4.19 -35.69 3.68
CA ALA A 473 3.02 -35.94 2.86
C ALA A 473 3.12 -35.07 1.59
N SER A 474 3.09 -35.73 0.44
CA SER A 474 3.28 -35.18 -0.90
C SER A 474 2.03 -34.49 -1.43
N LEU A 475 2.15 -33.23 -1.82
CA LEU A 475 1.21 -32.55 -2.73
C LEU A 475 2.01 -32.03 -3.94
N GLN A 476 1.72 -32.61 -5.10
CA GLN A 476 2.25 -32.18 -6.40
C GLN A 476 1.53 -30.89 -6.82
N SER A 477 2.26 -29.78 -6.97
CA SER A 477 1.77 -28.54 -7.59
C SER A 477 2.32 -28.41 -9.01
N SER A 478 1.45 -28.14 -9.97
CA SER A 478 1.71 -27.95 -11.41
C SER A 478 2.66 -26.77 -11.70
N THR A 479 3.81 -27.06 -12.33
CA THR A 479 4.85 -26.07 -12.68
C THR A 479 5.14 -25.98 -14.19
N SER A 480 4.16 -26.32 -15.03
CA SER A 480 4.29 -26.31 -16.50
C SER A 480 4.32 -24.88 -17.09
N ASP A 481 3.65 -23.92 -16.45
CA ASP A 481 3.28 -22.68 -17.15
C ASP A 481 4.28 -21.54 -16.95
N THR A 482 5.30 -21.72 -16.10
CA THR A 482 6.30 -20.67 -15.84
C THR A 482 7.32 -20.48 -16.97
N ASN A 483 7.42 -21.41 -17.90
CA ASN A 483 8.47 -21.44 -18.92
C ASN A 483 8.13 -20.59 -20.16
N ASP A 484 6.85 -20.34 -20.42
CA ASP A 484 6.40 -19.51 -21.55
C ASP A 484 6.60 -18.00 -21.27
N ILE A 485 6.81 -17.66 -20.00
CA ILE A 485 6.94 -16.30 -19.43
C ILE A 485 8.25 -15.63 -19.83
N ALA A 486 9.38 -16.30 -19.57
CA ALA A 486 10.71 -15.74 -19.78
C ALA A 486 11.01 -15.58 -21.28
N ASN A 487 10.55 -16.53 -22.10
CA ASN A 487 10.75 -16.49 -23.55
C ASN A 487 9.95 -15.37 -24.23
N LYS A 488 8.69 -15.12 -23.81
CA LYS A 488 7.88 -14.02 -24.36
C LYS A 488 8.37 -12.63 -23.92
N LEU A 489 8.95 -12.51 -22.74
CA LEU A 489 9.50 -11.23 -22.26
C LEU A 489 10.94 -10.97 -22.76
N GLN A 490 11.75 -12.01 -23.04
CA GLN A 490 13.09 -11.85 -23.63
C GLN A 490 13.09 -11.64 -25.15
N GLN A 491 12.11 -12.16 -25.90
CA GLN A 491 12.09 -12.03 -27.37
C GLN A 491 11.68 -10.63 -27.88
N CYS A 492 11.33 -9.69 -27.00
CA CYS A 492 10.93 -8.33 -27.37
C CYS A 492 11.85 -7.23 -26.79
N GLY A 493 13.03 -7.61 -26.31
CA GLY A 493 14.12 -6.70 -25.89
C GLY A 493 15.04 -6.34 -27.05
#